data_AF-A0A8C8W1T5-F1
#
_entry.id   AF-A0A8C8W1T5-F1
#
_cell.length_a   1.000
_cell.length_b   1.000
_cell.length_c   1.000
_cell.angle_alpha   90.00
_cell.angle_beta   90.00
_cell.angle_gamma   90.00
#
_symmetry.space_group_name_H-M   'P 1'
#
loop_
_entity.id
_entity.type
_entity.pdbx_description
1 polymer ?
#
loop_
_entity_poly.entity_id
_entity_poly.type
_entity_poly.pdbx_seq_one_letter_code
_entity_poly.pdbx_strand_id
1 'polypeptide(L)'
;MGAMAPRTLLLLLAAALAPTRTRAGSHSLRFCHTIVSRPGLGEPRYMEVGYVDDTQFFVRFDSDAETPRMEPLAPWVEQEPEYLLRETRRAKGWEQTFRGNLRTLLDYYNQSEEPPQSTVPIMANIAVLVLLGAVAIIGAVVAVVKMRRRNTGRKGQVWFSLSPF
;
A
#
# COMPACT_ATOMS: atom_id res chain seq x y z
N MET A 1 62.63 -9.72 57.19
CA MET A 1 61.81 -9.02 56.18
C MET A 1 61.11 -10.08 55.34
N GLY A 2 59.82 -10.32 55.58
CA GLY A 2 59.05 -11.44 55.01
C GLY A 2 58.50 -11.13 53.61
N ALA A 3 58.54 -12.12 52.73
CA ALA A 3 58.16 -12.03 51.32
C ALA A 3 56.66 -11.72 51.14
N MET A 4 56.34 -10.51 50.67
CA MET A 4 54.99 -10.01 50.34
C MET A 4 54.54 -10.42 48.91
N ALA A 5 55.04 -11.52 48.37
CA ALA A 5 54.81 -11.92 46.98
C ALA A 5 53.70 -12.98 46.71
N PRO A 6 53.22 -13.82 47.67
CA PRO A 6 52.36 -14.94 47.31
C PRO A 6 50.92 -14.53 46.98
N ARG A 7 50.36 -13.53 47.67
CA ARG A 7 48.96 -13.10 47.50
C ARG A 7 48.75 -12.35 46.17
N THR A 8 49.72 -11.54 45.77
CA THR A 8 49.66 -10.76 44.53
C THR A 8 49.74 -11.66 43.31
N LEU A 9 50.61 -12.67 43.33
CA LEU A 9 50.69 -13.72 42.31
C LEU A 9 49.40 -14.53 42.22
N LEU A 10 48.82 -14.93 43.36
CA LEU A 10 47.53 -15.63 43.40
C LEU A 10 46.38 -14.79 42.84
N LEU A 11 46.35 -13.49 43.10
CA LEU A 11 45.33 -12.58 42.58
C LEU A 11 45.49 -12.34 41.07
N LEU A 12 46.72 -12.19 40.58
CA LEU A 12 46.99 -12.09 39.14
C LEU A 12 46.64 -13.39 38.41
N LEU A 13 46.97 -14.54 39.01
CA LEU A 13 46.61 -15.84 38.47
C LEU A 13 45.08 -16.04 38.49
N ALA A 14 44.40 -15.68 39.58
CA ALA A 14 42.93 -15.73 39.66
C ALA A 14 42.25 -14.76 38.69
N ALA A 15 42.85 -13.61 38.39
CA ALA A 15 42.35 -12.68 37.39
C ALA A 15 42.60 -13.19 35.95
N ALA A 16 43.71 -13.88 35.70
CA ALA A 16 44.01 -14.51 34.42
C ALA A 16 43.16 -15.77 34.16
N LEU A 17 42.82 -16.51 35.22
CA LEU A 17 41.90 -17.65 35.20
C LEU A 17 40.44 -17.26 35.42
N ALA A 18 40.15 -15.98 35.67
CA ALA A 18 38.78 -15.51 35.77
C ALA A 18 38.11 -15.85 34.43
N PRO A 19 37.06 -16.69 34.42
CA PRO A 19 36.38 -17.01 33.19
C PRO A 19 35.86 -15.69 32.63
N THR A 20 36.34 -15.28 31.46
CA THR A 20 35.60 -14.33 30.65
C THR A 20 34.24 -14.99 30.49
N ARG A 21 33.23 -14.41 31.12
CA ARG A 21 31.88 -14.95 31.10
C ARG A 21 31.35 -14.77 29.68
N THR A 22 31.74 -15.65 28.76
CA THR A 22 31.09 -15.86 27.47
C THR A 22 29.79 -16.58 27.80
N ARG A 23 28.85 -15.83 28.38
CA ARG A 23 27.47 -16.28 28.44
C ARG A 23 27.02 -16.27 26.98
N ALA A 24 27.08 -17.42 26.32
CA ALA A 24 26.39 -17.61 25.05
C ALA A 24 24.91 -17.33 25.34
N GLY A 25 24.46 -16.12 24.99
CA GLY A 25 23.06 -15.78 25.02
C GLY A 25 22.31 -16.64 24.01
N SER A 26 20.98 -16.67 24.11
CA SER A 26 20.18 -17.15 22.98
C SER A 26 20.30 -16.12 21.87
N HIS A 27 20.53 -16.58 20.65
CA HIS A 27 20.50 -15.74 19.45
C HIS A 27 19.19 -15.98 18.69
N SER A 28 18.73 -14.98 17.95
CA SER A 28 17.53 -15.08 17.11
C SER A 28 17.85 -14.78 15.64
N LEU A 29 17.19 -15.54 14.75
CA LEU A 29 17.22 -15.31 13.31
C LEU A 29 15.79 -15.11 12.83
N ARG A 30 15.51 -14.00 12.13
CA ARG A 30 14.19 -13.71 11.58
C ARG A 30 14.27 -13.28 10.13
N PHE A 31 13.37 -13.81 9.31
CA PHE A 31 13.09 -13.31 7.97
C PHE A 31 11.72 -12.63 7.96
N CYS A 32 11.68 -11.41 7.46
CA CYS A 32 10.44 -10.66 7.25
C CYS A 32 10.15 -10.63 5.76
N HIS A 33 9.04 -11.24 5.36
CA HIS A 33 8.56 -11.27 3.98
C HIS A 33 7.42 -10.26 3.83
N THR A 34 7.45 -9.47 2.78
CA THR A 34 6.43 -8.45 2.52
C THR A 34 6.08 -8.45 1.04
N ILE A 35 4.78 -8.50 0.73
CA ILE A 35 4.28 -8.26 -0.62
C ILE A 35 3.34 -7.07 -0.61
N VAL A 36 3.54 -6.15 -1.55
CA VAL A 36 2.76 -4.90 -1.65
C VAL A 36 2.06 -4.89 -3.00
N SER A 37 0.72 -4.92 -2.99
CA SER A 37 -0.08 -4.67 -4.20
C SER A 37 0.15 -3.25 -4.69
N ARG A 38 0.29 -3.08 -6.00
CA ARG A 38 0.48 -1.77 -6.63
C ARG A 38 -0.40 -1.63 -7.86
N PRO A 39 -1.70 -1.38 -7.65
CA PRO A 39 -2.65 -1.19 -8.74
C PRO A 39 -2.14 -0.20 -9.79
N GLY A 40 -2.14 -0.61 -11.06
CA GLY A 40 -1.72 0.24 -12.18
C GLY A 40 -0.21 0.48 -12.31
N LEU A 41 0.63 -0.07 -11.43
CA LEU A 41 2.10 0.06 -11.48
C LEU A 41 2.83 -1.28 -11.75
N GLY A 42 2.08 -2.30 -12.19
CA GLY A 42 2.61 -3.62 -12.55
C GLY A 42 2.42 -4.67 -11.47
N GLU A 43 3.30 -5.68 -11.46
CA GLU A 43 3.23 -6.78 -10.51
C GLU A 43 3.48 -6.32 -9.06
N PRO A 44 2.87 -6.98 -8.06
CA PRO A 44 3.11 -6.68 -6.65
C PRO A 44 4.61 -6.77 -6.31
N ARG A 45 5.10 -5.81 -5.53
CA ARG A 45 6.50 -5.80 -5.09
C ARG A 45 6.69 -6.77 -3.94
N TYR A 46 7.63 -7.69 -4.06
CA TYR A 46 8.05 -8.58 -2.99
C TYR A 46 9.38 -8.11 -2.40
N MET A 47 9.47 -8.08 -1.07
CA MET A 47 10.66 -7.73 -0.32
C MET A 47 10.89 -8.76 0.79
N GLU A 48 12.15 -9.09 1.03
CA GLU A 48 12.56 -9.96 2.11
C GLU A 48 13.75 -9.36 2.83
N VAL A 49 13.74 -9.43 4.16
CA VAL A 49 14.81 -8.87 4.99
C VAL A 49 15.16 -9.82 6.13
N GLY A 50 16.44 -10.15 6.26
CA GLY A 50 16.97 -11.02 7.30
C GLY A 50 17.57 -10.25 8.47
N TYR A 51 17.22 -10.64 9.69
CA TYR A 51 17.70 -10.07 10.96
C TYR A 51 18.41 -11.13 11.80
N VAL A 52 19.55 -10.76 12.38
CA VAL A 52 20.18 -11.46 13.50
C VAL A 52 19.99 -10.61 14.76
N ASP A 53 19.53 -11.24 15.85
CA ASP A 53 19.33 -10.63 17.17
C ASP A 53 18.49 -9.34 17.13
N ASP A 54 17.41 -9.37 16.34
CA ASP A 54 16.41 -8.28 16.17
C ASP A 54 16.98 -6.93 15.69
N THR A 55 18.26 -6.84 15.37
CA THR A 55 18.96 -5.56 15.16
C THR A 55 19.84 -5.54 13.92
N GLN A 56 20.48 -6.67 13.58
CA GLN A 56 21.45 -6.70 12.50
C GLN A 56 20.82 -7.23 11.23
N PHE A 57 20.53 -6.31 10.30
CA PHE A 57 20.19 -6.62 8.93
C PHE A 57 21.39 -7.24 8.22
N PHE A 58 21.29 -8.49 7.81
CA PHE A 58 22.41 -9.17 7.16
C PHE A 58 22.16 -9.46 5.68
N VAL A 59 20.90 -9.55 5.27
CA VAL A 59 20.50 -9.73 3.87
C VAL A 59 19.21 -9.01 3.53
N ARG A 60 19.07 -8.64 2.25
CA ARG A 60 17.85 -8.10 1.67
C ARG A 60 17.61 -8.65 0.27
N PHE A 61 16.35 -8.92 -0.07
CA PHE A 61 15.89 -9.15 -1.43
C PHE A 61 14.83 -8.12 -1.79
N ASP A 62 14.85 -7.65 -3.04
CA ASP A 62 13.87 -6.73 -3.58
C ASP A 62 13.53 -7.13 -5.02
N SER A 63 12.26 -7.45 -5.28
CA SER A 63 11.81 -7.88 -6.62
C SER A 63 11.88 -6.75 -7.65
N ASP A 64 11.90 -5.49 -7.20
CA ASP A 64 11.98 -4.32 -8.08
C ASP A 64 13.41 -3.91 -8.42
N ALA A 65 14.42 -4.55 -7.81
CA ALA A 65 15.81 -4.28 -8.16
C ALA A 65 16.07 -4.63 -9.63
N GLU A 66 16.98 -3.92 -10.30
CA GLU A 66 17.32 -4.17 -11.71
C GLU A 66 17.74 -5.63 -11.95
N THR A 67 18.47 -6.21 -11.00
CA THR A 67 18.79 -7.65 -10.97
C THR A 67 18.34 -8.22 -9.63
N PRO A 68 17.10 -8.75 -9.52
CA PRO A 68 16.58 -9.28 -8.27
C PRO A 68 17.42 -10.45 -7.75
N ARG A 69 18.13 -10.21 -6.65
CA ARG A 69 18.97 -11.16 -5.94
C ARG A 69 19.05 -10.83 -4.46
N MET A 70 19.52 -11.79 -3.67
CA MET A 70 19.82 -11.56 -2.26
C MET A 70 21.09 -10.71 -2.15
N GLU A 71 20.97 -9.53 -1.57
CA GLU A 71 22.06 -8.59 -1.34
C GLU A 71 22.59 -8.77 0.08
N PRO A 72 23.91 -8.92 0.26
CA PRO A 72 24.51 -8.90 1.58
C PRO A 72 24.49 -7.47 2.14
N LEU A 73 24.01 -7.33 3.38
CA LEU A 73 24.01 -6.05 4.12
C LEU A 73 25.05 -6.05 5.26
N ALA A 74 25.76 -7.17 5.46
CA ALA A 74 26.84 -7.28 6.43
C ALA A 74 28.09 -7.96 5.81
N PRO A 75 29.32 -7.53 6.16
CA PRO A 75 30.55 -8.00 5.52
C PRO A 75 30.83 -9.50 5.67
N TRP A 76 30.30 -10.14 6.72
CA TRP A 76 30.47 -11.57 6.94
C TRP A 76 29.59 -12.42 6.03
N VAL A 77 28.55 -11.85 5.42
CA VAL A 77 27.68 -12.54 4.45
C VAL A 77 28.27 -12.52 3.05
N GLU A 78 29.04 -11.48 2.71
CA GLU A 78 29.70 -11.37 1.40
C GLU A 78 30.65 -12.55 1.13
N GLN A 79 31.16 -13.16 2.19
CA GLN A 79 32.07 -14.31 2.14
C GLN A 79 31.35 -15.64 1.84
N GLU A 80 30.02 -15.63 1.76
CA GLU A 80 29.17 -16.82 1.61
C GLU A 80 28.37 -16.79 0.29
N PRO A 81 29.03 -16.90 -0.89
CA PRO A 81 28.38 -16.75 -2.19
C PRO A 81 27.38 -17.88 -2.50
N GLU A 82 27.65 -19.11 -2.07
CA GLU A 82 26.74 -20.24 -2.27
C GLU A 82 25.43 -20.06 -1.48
N TYR A 83 25.52 -19.51 -0.27
CA TYR A 83 24.38 -19.14 0.54
C TYR A 83 23.52 -18.09 -0.16
N LEU A 84 24.13 -16.99 -0.61
CA LEU A 84 23.42 -15.92 -1.33
C LEU A 84 22.71 -16.42 -2.59
N LEU A 85 23.34 -17.31 -3.36
CA LEU A 85 22.74 -17.94 -4.54
C LEU A 85 21.55 -18.83 -4.18
N ARG A 86 21.65 -19.60 -3.09
CA ARG A 86 20.55 -20.42 -2.59
C ARG A 86 19.37 -19.57 -2.13
N GLU A 87 19.62 -18.57 -1.30
CA GLU A 87 18.56 -17.70 -0.78
C GLU A 87 17.95 -16.83 -1.89
N THR A 88 18.72 -16.42 -2.91
CA THR A 88 18.16 -15.76 -4.10
C THR A 88 17.13 -16.63 -4.80
N ARG A 89 17.43 -17.92 -5.02
CA ARG A 89 16.47 -18.86 -5.63
C ARG A 89 15.24 -19.05 -4.75
N ARG A 90 15.44 -19.13 -3.44
CA ARG A 90 14.35 -19.27 -2.47
C ARG A 90 13.43 -18.05 -2.44
N ALA A 91 14.00 -16.84 -2.40
CA ALA A 91 13.27 -15.58 -2.43
C ALA A 91 12.41 -15.46 -3.70
N LYS A 92 12.94 -15.86 -4.87
CA LYS A 92 12.14 -15.93 -6.12
C LYS A 92 10.97 -16.93 -6.02
N GLY A 93 11.16 -18.06 -5.34
CA GLY A 93 10.07 -19.00 -5.05
C GLY A 93 9.01 -18.43 -4.10
N TRP A 94 9.45 -17.70 -3.07
CA TRP A 94 8.55 -17.00 -2.15
C TRP A 94 7.79 -15.88 -2.83
N GLU A 95 8.43 -15.08 -3.68
CA GLU A 95 7.77 -14.03 -4.47
C GLU A 95 6.53 -14.58 -5.20
N GLN A 96 6.67 -15.71 -5.90
CA GLN A 96 5.55 -16.32 -6.63
C GLN A 96 4.46 -16.84 -5.69
N THR A 97 4.85 -17.47 -4.59
CA THR A 97 3.91 -17.94 -3.54
C THR A 97 3.12 -16.77 -2.96
N PHE A 98 3.79 -15.68 -2.58
CA PHE A 98 3.16 -14.50 -2.01
C PHE A 98 2.26 -13.80 -3.03
N ARG A 99 2.63 -13.78 -4.32
CA ARG A 99 1.79 -13.25 -5.39
C ARG A 99 0.49 -14.03 -5.52
N GLY A 100 0.55 -15.36 -5.46
CA GLY A 100 -0.63 -16.23 -5.41
C GLY A 100 -1.49 -15.95 -4.18
N ASN A 101 -0.87 -15.94 -2.99
CA ASN A 101 -1.57 -15.67 -1.73
C ASN A 101 -2.25 -14.30 -1.71
N LEU A 102 -1.58 -13.27 -2.25
CA LEU A 102 -2.13 -11.92 -2.33
C LEU A 102 -3.40 -11.90 -3.19
N ARG A 103 -3.39 -12.54 -4.37
CA ARG A 103 -4.59 -12.66 -5.22
C ARG A 103 -5.72 -13.37 -4.48
N THR A 104 -5.42 -14.50 -3.83
CA THR A 104 -6.41 -15.23 -3.02
C THR A 104 -6.97 -14.38 -1.88
N LEU A 105 -6.14 -13.58 -1.20
CA LEU A 105 -6.60 -12.70 -0.12
C LEU A 105 -7.47 -11.56 -0.64
N LEU A 106 -7.11 -10.94 -1.77
CA LEU A 106 -7.93 -9.91 -2.41
C LEU A 106 -9.32 -10.46 -2.78
N ASP A 107 -9.37 -11.63 -3.41
CA ASP A 107 -10.62 -12.32 -3.75
C ASP A 107 -11.45 -12.66 -2.50
N TYR A 108 -10.80 -13.22 -1.47
CA TYR A 108 -11.47 -13.63 -0.23
C TYR A 108 -12.17 -12.47 0.48
N TYR A 109 -11.55 -11.29 0.46
CA TYR A 109 -12.10 -10.07 1.08
C TYR A 109 -12.89 -9.20 0.11
N ASN A 110 -13.16 -9.67 -1.12
CA ASN A 110 -13.83 -8.91 -2.18
C ASN A 110 -13.18 -7.53 -2.42
N GLN A 111 -11.86 -7.45 -2.31
CA GLN A 111 -11.10 -6.22 -2.58
C GLN A 111 -10.82 -6.11 -4.08
N SER A 112 -11.23 -5.00 -4.68
CA SER A 112 -10.90 -4.70 -6.07
C SER A 112 -9.42 -4.34 -6.19
N GLU A 113 -8.79 -4.78 -7.28
CA GLU A 113 -7.44 -4.32 -7.61
C GLU A 113 -7.44 -2.81 -7.91
N GLU A 114 -8.55 -2.21 -8.32
CA GLU A 114 -8.65 -0.77 -8.49
C GLU A 114 -9.04 -0.07 -7.17
N PRO A 115 -8.39 1.05 -6.79
CA PRO A 115 -8.94 1.93 -5.77
C PRO A 115 -10.33 2.40 -6.23
N PRO A 116 -11.30 2.56 -5.32
CA PRO A 116 -12.63 3.04 -5.69
C PRO A 116 -12.48 4.34 -6.49
N GLN A 117 -12.98 4.34 -7.72
CA GLN A 117 -12.90 5.49 -8.61
C GLN A 117 -13.38 6.73 -7.85
N SER A 118 -12.53 7.75 -7.85
CA SER A 118 -12.68 8.96 -7.05
C SER A 118 -14.13 9.47 -7.05
N THR A 119 -14.62 9.86 -5.88
CA THR A 119 -15.96 10.44 -5.70
C THR A 119 -16.16 11.75 -6.49
N VAL A 120 -15.07 12.40 -6.91
CA VAL A 120 -15.06 13.70 -7.60
C VAL A 120 -15.80 13.70 -8.96
N PRO A 121 -15.49 12.82 -9.93
CA PRO A 121 -16.25 12.71 -11.18
C PRO A 121 -17.72 12.30 -10.96
N ILE A 122 -18.02 11.48 -9.95
CA ILE A 122 -19.38 11.08 -9.62
C ILE A 122 -20.20 12.31 -9.17
N MET A 123 -19.65 13.11 -8.25
CA MET A 123 -20.29 14.34 -7.78
C MET A 123 -20.41 15.39 -8.89
N ALA A 124 -19.42 15.49 -9.79
CA ALA A 124 -19.47 16.37 -10.95
C ALA A 124 -20.61 16.00 -11.92
N ASN A 125 -20.76 14.71 -12.23
CA ASN A 125 -21.84 14.20 -13.08
C ASN A 125 -23.22 14.45 -12.46
N ILE A 126 -23.37 14.23 -11.15
CA ILE A 126 -24.61 14.53 -10.42
C ILE A 126 -24.94 16.02 -10.48
N ALA A 127 -23.96 16.90 -10.26
CA ALA A 127 -24.16 18.35 -10.32
C ALA A 127 -24.63 18.83 -11.72
N VAL A 128 -24.05 18.27 -12.79
CA VAL A 128 -24.47 18.55 -14.18
C VAL A 128 -25.92 18.12 -14.42
N LEU A 129 -26.31 16.92 -13.97
CA LEU A 129 -27.68 16.43 -14.12
C LEU A 129 -28.70 17.30 -13.38
N VAL A 130 -28.37 17.77 -12.16
CA VAL A 130 -29.23 18.67 -11.38
C VAL A 130 -29.42 20.01 -12.10
N LEU A 131 -28.34 20.59 -12.64
CA LEU A 131 -28.41 21.85 -13.39
C LEU A 131 -29.26 21.72 -14.66
N LEU A 132 -29.07 20.64 -15.43
CA LEU A 132 -29.88 20.37 -16.62
C LEU A 132 -31.36 20.20 -16.28
N GLY A 133 -31.68 19.49 -15.20
CA GLY A 133 -33.03 19.34 -14.70
C GLY A 133 -33.67 20.69 -14.35
N ALA A 134 -32.95 21.55 -13.61
CA ALA A 134 -33.43 22.88 -13.25
C ALA A 134 -33.71 23.75 -14.49
N VAL A 135 -32.80 23.75 -15.47
CA VAL A 135 -32.98 24.51 -16.72
C VAL A 135 -34.18 24.00 -17.51
N ALA A 136 -34.37 22.68 -17.59
CA ALA A 136 -35.53 22.08 -18.27
C ALA A 136 -36.86 22.47 -17.59
N ILE A 137 -36.91 22.44 -16.25
CA ILE A 137 -38.09 22.86 -15.48
C ILE A 137 -38.39 24.34 -15.72
N ILE A 138 -37.38 25.22 -15.66
CA ILE A 138 -37.54 26.65 -15.92
C ILE A 138 -38.05 26.87 -17.36
N GLY A 139 -37.45 26.20 -18.34
CA GLY A 139 -37.89 26.27 -19.74
C GLY A 139 -39.35 25.87 -19.93
N ALA A 140 -39.78 24.78 -19.28
CA ALA A 140 -41.16 24.32 -19.31
C ALA A 140 -42.13 25.34 -18.69
N VAL A 141 -41.78 25.92 -17.53
CA VAL A 141 -42.59 26.96 -16.88
C VAL A 141 -42.76 28.18 -17.79
N VAL A 142 -41.67 28.66 -18.39
CA VAL A 142 -41.71 29.81 -19.31
C VAL A 142 -42.57 29.50 -20.54
N ALA A 143 -42.46 28.30 -21.10
CA ALA A 143 -43.28 27.86 -22.22
C ALA A 143 -44.78 27.84 -21.87
N VAL A 144 -45.15 27.28 -20.71
CA VAL A 144 -46.53 27.24 -20.22
C VAL A 144 -47.08 28.65 -19.97
N VAL A 145 -46.31 29.53 -19.34
CA VAL A 145 -46.71 30.93 -19.11
C VAL A 145 -46.96 31.65 -20.43
N LYS A 146 -46.05 31.49 -21.40
CA LYS A 146 -46.20 32.08 -22.74
C LYS A 146 -47.42 31.52 -23.48
N MET A 147 -47.69 30.22 -23.36
CA MET A 147 -48.87 29.58 -23.92
C MET A 147 -50.16 30.09 -23.27
N ARG A 148 -50.18 30.24 -21.94
CA ARG A 148 -51.30 30.82 -21.20
C ARG A 148 -51.58 32.24 -21.65
N ARG A 149 -50.54 33.11 -21.74
CA ARG A 149 -50.67 34.49 -22.22
C ARG A 149 -51.24 34.59 -23.63
N ARG A 150 -50.76 33.75 -24.56
CA ARG A 150 -51.29 33.68 -25.93
C ARG A 150 -52.75 33.23 -25.97
N ASN A 151 -53.15 32.28 -25.12
CA ASN A 151 -54.53 31.80 -25.08
C ASN A 151 -55.50 32.84 -24.46
N THR A 152 -55.05 33.64 -23.49
CA THR A 152 -55.86 34.75 -22.94
C THR A 152 -56.09 35.87 -23.96
N GLY A 153 -55.10 36.18 -24.80
CA GLY A 153 -55.23 37.18 -25.87
C GLY A 153 -56.21 36.79 -27.00
N ARG A 154 -56.50 35.49 -27.17
CA ARG A 154 -57.39 34.99 -28.22
C ARG A 154 -58.88 35.01 -27.83
N LYS A 155 -59.22 35.23 -26.55
CA LYS A 155 -60.62 35.40 -26.09
C LYS A 155 -61.16 36.82 -26.28
N GLY A 156 -60.33 37.81 -26.64
CA GLY A 156 -60.73 39.21 -26.82
C GLY A 156 -61.33 39.58 -28.18
N GLN A 157 -61.39 38.66 -29.15
CA GLN A 157 -61.89 38.96 -30.52
C GLN A 157 -63.16 38.20 -30.92
N VAL A 158 -63.75 37.38 -30.05
CA VAL A 158 -64.91 36.53 -30.39
C VAL A 158 -66.26 37.19 -30.01
N TRP A 159 -66.25 38.40 -29.43
CA TRP A 159 -67.47 39.08 -28.96
C TRP A 159 -68.05 40.16 -29.90
N PHE A 160 -67.45 40.41 -31.07
CA PHE A 160 -67.86 41.53 -31.95
C PHE A 160 -68.59 41.14 -33.25
N SER A 161 -69.14 39.93 -33.36
CA SER A 161 -69.88 39.55 -34.57
C SER A 161 -71.12 38.71 -34.27
N LEU A 162 -72.08 39.26 -33.51
CA LEU A 162 -73.46 38.77 -33.51
C LEU A 162 -74.40 39.92 -33.05
N SER A 163 -74.95 40.71 -33.98
CA SER A 163 -76.40 40.98 -34.09
C SER A 163 -76.75 41.92 -35.27
N PRO A 164 -77.96 41.76 -35.86
CA PRO A 164 -78.36 42.37 -37.13
C PRO A 164 -79.28 43.58 -36.93
N PHE A 165 -79.16 44.61 -37.78
CA PHE A 165 -80.24 45.47 -38.28
C PHE A 165 -79.78 46.13 -39.57
#